data_AF-A0AAV5SRR9-F1
#
_entry.id   AF-A0AAV5SRR9-F1
#
_cell.length_a   1.000
_cell.length_b   1.000
_cell.length_c   1.000
_cell.angle_alpha   90.00
_cell.angle_beta   90.00
_cell.angle_gamma   90.00
#
_symmetry.space_group_name_H-M   'P 1'
#
loop_
_entity.id
_entity.type
_entity.pdbx_description
1 polymer ?
#
loop_
_entity_poly.entity_id
_entity_poly.type
_entity_poly.pdbx_seq_one_letter_code
_entity_poly.pdbx_strand_id
1 'polypeptide(L)'
;SLLNLKWVTHKSSYLFVSDESAIFVIGGVVIFLCYFCLTILTVIIMGQMLVELKHGMIQRSTATKRYQKRAVVALVFKGNVPNMIYVVPSFALGCLYVFTMLMGLKKSTGNQTISIASALIFNIVFTHTVAHSITVLAFSPTYRRTIQRVLRFPGSSTTPRQSIPFLHSISKPFDR
;
A
#
# COMPACT_ATOMS: atom_id res chain seq x y z
N SER A 1 -31.00 -18.72 -24.84
CA SER A 1 -29.98 -17.71 -24.45
C SER A 1 -30.13 -17.17 -23.02
N LEU A 2 -31.30 -17.28 -22.34
CA LEU A 2 -31.49 -16.80 -20.96
C LEU A 2 -31.02 -17.76 -19.83
N LEU A 3 -30.63 -19.00 -20.15
CA LEU A 3 -30.23 -20.00 -19.15
C LEU A 3 -28.78 -19.86 -18.65
N ASN A 4 -27.90 -19.14 -19.37
CA ASN A 4 -26.48 -19.02 -19.01
C ASN A 4 -26.16 -17.91 -17.99
N LEU A 5 -27.15 -17.14 -17.53
CA LEU A 5 -26.95 -16.05 -16.57
C LEU A 5 -27.20 -16.47 -15.10
N LYS A 6 -27.72 -17.67 -14.84
CA LYS A 6 -27.94 -18.18 -13.46
C LYS A 6 -26.66 -18.33 -12.64
N TRP A 7 -25.52 -18.51 -13.30
CA TRP A 7 -24.24 -18.61 -12.62
C TRP A 7 -23.73 -17.26 -12.10
N VAL A 8 -24.08 -16.16 -12.77
CA VAL A 8 -23.75 -14.79 -12.31
C VAL A 8 -24.54 -14.43 -11.05
N THR A 9 -25.78 -14.89 -10.93
CA THR A 9 -26.58 -14.69 -9.72
C THR A 9 -26.06 -15.48 -8.52
N HIS A 10 -25.33 -16.58 -8.71
CA HIS A 10 -24.85 -17.41 -7.61
C HIS A 10 -23.46 -17.02 -7.09
N LYS A 11 -22.75 -16.13 -7.79
CA LYS A 11 -21.42 -15.65 -7.39
C LYS A 11 -21.53 -14.24 -6.79
N SER A 12 -21.42 -14.19 -5.46
CA SER A 12 -21.02 -13.00 -4.67
C SER A 12 -22.06 -11.88 -4.46
N SER A 13 -23.18 -11.85 -5.18
CA SER A 13 -24.20 -10.80 -5.00
C SER A 13 -25.11 -11.01 -3.78
N TYR A 14 -25.20 -12.23 -3.25
CA TYR A 14 -25.97 -12.55 -2.04
C TYR A 14 -25.27 -12.16 -0.72
N LEU A 15 -23.98 -11.81 -0.75
CA LEU A 15 -23.29 -11.33 0.46
C LEU A 15 -23.74 -9.92 0.88
N PHE A 16 -24.39 -9.17 -0.01
CA PHE A 16 -24.94 -7.84 0.25
C PHE A 16 -26.47 -7.83 0.45
N VAL A 17 -27.15 -8.96 0.29
CA VAL A 17 -28.62 -9.10 0.35
C VAL A 17 -28.97 -10.21 1.35
N SER A 18 -28.39 -10.15 2.55
CA SER A 18 -28.94 -10.87 3.69
C SER A 18 -29.80 -9.89 4.49
N ASP A 19 -30.96 -10.33 4.98
CA ASP A 19 -31.94 -9.52 5.72
C ASP A 19 -31.35 -8.79 6.94
N GLU A 20 -30.18 -9.22 7.42
CA GLU A 20 -29.39 -8.60 8.50
C GLU A 20 -28.50 -7.45 8.01
N SER A 21 -29.05 -6.54 7.21
CA SER A 21 -28.35 -5.35 6.68
C SER A 21 -27.68 -4.51 7.79
N ALA A 22 -28.26 -4.50 9.00
CA ALA A 22 -27.74 -3.80 10.17
C ALA A 22 -26.38 -4.34 10.63
N ILE A 23 -26.18 -5.66 10.66
CA ILE A 23 -24.92 -6.28 11.10
C ILE A 23 -23.78 -5.91 10.14
N PHE A 24 -24.07 -5.88 8.84
CA PHE A 24 -23.08 -5.52 7.83
C PHE A 24 -22.72 -4.02 7.87
N VAL A 25 -23.70 -3.15 8.11
CA VAL A 25 -23.48 -1.71 8.32
C VAL A 25 -22.64 -1.48 9.57
N ILE A 26 -23.02 -2.07 10.70
CA ILE A 26 -22.29 -1.93 11.98
C ILE A 26 -20.87 -2.48 11.83
N GLY A 27 -20.71 -3.69 11.25
CA GLY A 27 -19.42 -4.30 10.99
C GLY A 27 -18.55 -3.43 10.08
N GLY A 28 -19.10 -2.90 8.99
CA GLY A 28 -18.39 -2.00 8.08
C GLY A 28 -17.93 -0.71 8.75
N VAL A 29 -18.79 -0.08 9.56
CA VAL A 29 -18.46 1.14 10.32
C VAL A 29 -17.37 0.86 11.35
N VAL A 30 -17.46 -0.24 12.11
CA VAL A 30 -16.46 -0.64 13.10
C VAL A 30 -15.11 -0.93 12.44
N ILE A 31 -15.10 -1.70 11.34
CA ILE A 31 -13.87 -2.00 10.58
C ILE A 31 -13.25 -0.70 10.05
N PHE A 32 -14.06 0.21 9.51
CA PHE A 32 -13.59 1.50 9.01
C PHE A 32 -12.97 2.35 10.11
N LEU A 33 -13.63 2.46 11.28
CA LEU A 33 -13.12 3.17 12.46
C LEU A 33 -11.81 2.56 12.98
N CYS A 34 -11.75 1.23 13.12
CA CYS A 34 -10.54 0.53 13.52
C CYS A 34 -9.39 0.81 12.56
N TYR A 35 -9.65 0.73 11.25
CA TYR A 35 -8.66 1.03 10.23
C TYR A 35 -8.19 2.49 10.32
N PHE A 36 -9.11 3.45 10.48
CA PHE A 36 -8.78 4.86 10.64
C PHE A 36 -7.90 5.10 11.87
N CYS A 37 -8.23 4.50 13.01
CA CYS A 37 -7.39 4.57 14.22
C CYS A 37 -5.97 4.00 13.98
N LEU A 38 -5.84 2.87 13.29
CA LEU A 38 -4.53 2.30 12.95
C LEU A 38 -3.71 3.22 12.03
N THR A 39 -4.37 3.91 11.08
CA THR A 39 -3.70 4.89 10.22
C THR A 39 -3.20 6.11 11.01
N ILE A 40 -3.98 6.59 11.98
CA ILE A 40 -3.53 7.68 12.86
C ILE A 40 -2.33 7.24 13.70
N LEU A 41 -2.42 6.05 14.32
CA LEU A 41 -1.35 5.51 15.17
C LEU A 41 -0.04 5.32 14.40
N THR A 42 -0.11 4.84 13.16
CA THR A 42 1.07 4.73 12.29
C THR A 42 1.66 6.09 11.93
N VAL A 43 0.85 7.12 11.68
CA VAL A 43 1.33 8.49 11.45
C VAL A 43 2.01 9.06 12.70
N ILE A 44 1.46 8.82 13.90
CA ILE A 44 2.05 9.27 15.17
C ILE A 44 3.43 8.63 15.39
N ILE A 45 3.52 7.30 15.29
CA ILE A 45 4.79 6.57 15.45
C ILE A 45 5.81 7.06 14.42
N MET A 46 5.38 7.32 13.19
CA MET A 46 6.24 7.86 12.16
C MET A 46 6.75 9.26 12.49
N GLY A 47 5.88 10.12 13.02
CA GLY A 47 6.23 11.46 13.48
C GLY A 47 7.27 11.42 14.60
N GLN A 48 7.08 10.54 15.58
CA GLN A 48 8.03 10.33 16.67
C GLN A 48 9.40 9.88 16.14
N MET A 49 9.42 8.88 15.25
CA MET A 49 10.66 8.42 14.62
C MET A 49 11.40 9.56 13.91
N LEU A 50 10.68 10.46 13.22
CA LEU A 50 11.30 11.62 12.55
C LEU A 50 11.88 12.64 13.56
N VAL A 51 11.19 12.87 14.67
CA VAL A 51 11.63 13.78 15.74
C VAL A 51 12.88 13.24 16.44
N GLU A 52 12.88 11.95 16.78
CA GLU A 52 14.05 11.28 17.38
C GLU A 52 15.24 11.28 16.43
N LEU A 53 15.00 10.99 15.14
CA LEU A 53 16.04 11.04 14.13
C LEU A 53 16.64 12.44 14.00
N LYS A 54 15.79 13.48 14.03
CA LYS A 54 16.24 14.88 13.97
C LYS A 54 17.12 15.22 15.16
N HIS A 55 16.74 14.80 16.37
CA HIS A 55 17.52 15.03 17.59
C HIS A 55 18.86 14.26 17.56
N GLY A 56 18.84 12.97 17.23
CA GLY A 56 20.06 12.14 17.14
C GLY A 56 21.03 12.57 16.04
N MET A 57 20.55 13.24 14.99
CA MET A 57 21.37 13.75 13.89
C MET A 57 22.10 15.06 14.19
N ILE A 58 21.86 15.72 15.34
CA ILE A 58 22.56 16.96 15.72
C ILE A 58 24.04 16.69 16.03
N GLN A 59 24.37 15.52 16.58
CA GLN A 59 25.75 15.16 16.97
C GLN A 59 26.55 14.39 15.89
N ARG A 60 25.98 14.13 14.71
CA ARG A 60 26.63 13.29 13.68
C ARG A 60 27.24 14.09 12.53
N SER A 61 28.28 13.52 11.91
CA SER A 61 28.92 14.09 10.72
C SER A 61 27.95 14.32 9.55
N THR A 62 28.22 15.33 8.72
CA THR A 62 27.40 15.74 7.57
C THR A 62 27.16 14.63 6.55
N ALA A 63 28.12 13.72 6.35
CA ALA A 63 27.97 12.56 5.47
C ALA A 63 26.96 11.54 5.99
N THR A 64 27.04 11.19 7.29
CA THR A 64 26.12 10.27 7.96
C THR A 64 24.69 10.83 7.98
N LYS A 65 24.57 12.14 8.20
CA LYS A 65 23.30 12.88 8.20
C LYS A 65 22.55 12.74 6.88
N ARG A 66 23.25 12.85 5.73
CA ARG A 66 22.64 12.70 4.40
C ARG A 66 22.15 11.27 4.15
N TYR A 67 22.90 10.27 4.60
CA TYR A 67 22.52 8.87 4.41
C TYR A 67 21.30 8.49 5.26
N GLN A 68 21.31 8.87 6.54
CA GLN A 68 20.19 8.63 7.47
C GLN A 68 18.91 9.34 7.01
N LYS A 69 19.00 10.61 6.58
CA LYS A 69 17.84 11.34 6.03
C LYS A 69 17.23 10.62 4.82
N ARG A 70 18.06 10.12 3.90
CA ARG A 70 17.57 9.38 2.72
C ARG A 70 16.93 8.05 3.09
N ALA A 71 17.52 7.31 4.03
CA ALA A 71 16.96 6.04 4.50
C ALA A 71 15.59 6.24 5.16
N VAL A 72 15.44 7.27 6.00
CA VAL A 72 14.17 7.55 6.66
C VAL A 72 13.12 8.06 5.69
N VAL A 73 13.46 8.97 4.78
CA VAL A 73 12.53 9.37 3.72
C VAL A 73 12.09 8.16 2.90
N ALA A 74 13.01 7.27 2.50
CA ALA A 74 12.65 6.05 1.79
C ALA A 74 11.73 5.14 2.62
N LEU A 75 11.94 5.04 3.93
CA LEU A 75 11.09 4.28 4.84
C LEU A 75 9.69 4.89 4.94
N VAL A 76 9.59 6.21 5.08
CA VAL A 76 8.30 6.95 5.08
C VAL A 76 7.56 6.68 3.78
N PHE A 77 8.19 6.89 2.63
CA PHE A 77 7.51 6.70 1.35
C PHE A 77 7.11 5.22 1.13
N LYS A 78 7.95 4.28 1.55
CA LYS A 78 7.63 2.84 1.42
C LYS A 78 6.43 2.42 2.29
N GLY A 79 6.27 3.01 3.47
CA GLY A 79 5.14 2.72 4.36
C GLY A 79 3.87 3.52 4.06
N ASN A 80 3.99 4.83 3.80
CA ASN A 80 2.84 5.72 3.65
C ASN A 80 2.22 5.71 2.25
N VAL A 81 3.01 5.59 1.18
CA VAL A 81 2.45 5.62 -0.18
C VAL A 81 1.42 4.50 -0.39
N PRO A 82 1.70 3.24 -0.03
CA PRO A 82 0.70 2.18 -0.14
C PRO A 82 -0.51 2.46 0.75
N ASN A 83 -0.28 2.93 1.97
CA ASN A 83 -1.35 3.18 2.93
C ASN A 83 -2.33 4.26 2.42
N MET A 84 -1.84 5.36 1.85
CA MET A 84 -2.71 6.39 1.27
C MET A 84 -3.51 5.87 0.07
N ILE A 85 -2.91 4.98 -0.73
CA ILE A 85 -3.60 4.33 -1.85
C ILE A 85 -4.70 3.37 -1.36
N TYR A 86 -4.64 2.84 -0.13
CA TYR A 86 -5.73 2.05 0.47
C TYR A 86 -6.81 2.90 1.13
N VAL A 87 -6.42 3.98 1.83
CA VAL A 87 -7.36 4.82 2.58
C VAL A 87 -8.36 5.49 1.64
N VAL A 88 -7.90 6.04 0.51
CA VAL A 88 -8.75 6.82 -0.39
C VAL A 88 -9.85 5.98 -1.07
N PRO A 89 -9.57 4.82 -1.69
CA PRO A 89 -10.59 3.99 -2.31
C PRO A 89 -11.51 3.34 -1.27
N SER A 90 -10.98 2.97 -0.10
CA SER A 90 -11.78 2.38 0.99
C SER A 90 -12.77 3.40 1.54
N PHE A 91 -12.34 4.65 1.72
CA PHE A 91 -13.21 5.76 2.11
C PHE A 91 -14.27 6.03 1.05
N ALA A 92 -13.88 6.11 -0.23
CA ALA A 92 -14.83 6.31 -1.33
C ALA A 92 -15.86 5.18 -1.41
N LEU A 93 -15.45 3.93 -1.20
CA LEU A 93 -16.35 2.77 -1.17
C LEU A 93 -17.32 2.84 0.02
N GLY A 94 -16.84 3.25 1.19
CA GLY A 94 -17.67 3.46 2.38
C GLY A 94 -18.71 4.57 2.18
N CYS A 95 -18.31 5.70 1.62
CA CYS A 95 -19.23 6.78 1.25
C CYS A 95 -20.27 6.32 0.22
N LEU A 96 -19.84 5.60 -0.81
CA LEU A 96 -20.75 5.03 -1.81
C LEU A 96 -21.77 4.09 -1.16
N TYR A 97 -21.32 3.24 -0.23
CA TYR A 97 -22.18 2.32 0.50
C TYR A 97 -23.24 3.05 1.34
N VAL A 98 -22.84 4.03 2.16
CA VAL A 98 -23.77 4.86 2.94
C VAL A 98 -24.75 5.59 2.01
N PHE A 99 -24.27 6.11 0.89
CA PHE A 99 -25.12 6.78 -0.10
C PHE A 99 -26.16 5.82 -0.72
N THR A 100 -25.76 4.59 -1.07
CA THR A 100 -26.71 3.58 -1.58
C THR A 100 -27.76 3.17 -0.56
N MET A 101 -27.41 3.16 0.73
CA MET A 101 -28.35 2.90 1.83
C MET A 101 -29.36 4.05 1.98
N LEU A 102 -28.90 5.30 1.96
CA LEU A 102 -29.78 6.47 2.08
C LEU A 102 -30.76 6.62 0.90
N MET A 103 -30.34 6.29 -0.32
CA MET A 103 -31.22 6.35 -1.51
C MET A 103 -32.17 5.15 -1.64
N GLY A 104 -31.95 4.07 -0.87
CA GLY A 104 -32.68 2.82 -0.98
C GLY A 104 -32.19 1.94 -2.14
N LEU A 105 -32.00 0.64 -1.85
CA LEU A 105 -31.37 -0.33 -2.75
C LEU A 105 -32.04 -0.41 -4.14
N LYS A 106 -33.37 -0.31 -4.19
CA LYS A 106 -34.18 -0.39 -5.43
C LYS A 106 -33.98 0.79 -6.38
N LYS A 107 -33.67 1.99 -5.86
CA LYS A 107 -33.42 3.19 -6.66
C LYS A 107 -31.94 3.28 -7.08
N SER A 108 -31.07 2.71 -6.25
CA SER A 108 -29.62 2.65 -6.49
C SER A 108 -29.22 1.69 -7.61
N THR A 109 -29.87 0.52 -7.71
CA THR A 109 -29.56 -0.49 -8.75
C THR A 109 -29.86 -0.01 -10.17
N GLY A 110 -30.78 0.95 -10.35
CA GLY A 110 -31.07 1.58 -11.64
C GLY A 110 -30.10 2.70 -12.02
N ASN A 111 -29.29 3.19 -11.08
CA ASN A 111 -28.36 4.29 -11.32
C ASN A 111 -27.03 3.76 -11.86
N GLN A 112 -26.86 3.83 -13.18
CA GLN A 112 -25.60 3.47 -13.85
C GLN A 112 -24.37 4.15 -13.23
N THR A 113 -24.50 5.39 -12.75
CA THR A 113 -23.42 6.15 -12.09
C THR A 113 -22.84 5.43 -10.89
N ILE A 114 -23.68 4.79 -10.05
CA ILE A 114 -23.24 4.10 -8.83
C ILE A 114 -22.49 2.81 -9.21
N SER A 115 -22.97 2.10 -10.23
CA SER A 115 -22.32 0.89 -10.74
C SER A 115 -20.98 1.20 -11.43
N ILE A 116 -20.87 2.30 -12.17
CA ILE A 116 -19.61 2.74 -12.77
C ILE A 116 -18.62 3.16 -11.69
N ALA A 117 -19.08 3.93 -10.69
CA ALA A 117 -18.26 4.37 -9.58
C ALA A 117 -17.70 3.19 -8.77
N SER A 118 -18.52 2.18 -8.45
CA SER A 118 -18.06 1.00 -7.72
C SER A 118 -17.04 0.19 -8.52
N ALA A 119 -17.25 0.02 -9.83
CA ALA A 119 -16.31 -0.65 -10.72
C ALA A 119 -14.97 0.10 -10.82
N LEU A 120 -15.00 1.44 -10.91
CA LEU A 120 -13.79 2.26 -10.91
C LEU A 120 -13.02 2.15 -9.59
N ILE A 121 -13.72 2.23 -8.45
CA ILE A 121 -13.09 2.07 -7.12
C ILE A 121 -12.44 0.69 -7.00
N PHE A 122 -13.11 -0.38 -7.46
CA PHE A 122 -12.55 -1.72 -7.44
C PHE A 122 -11.29 -1.87 -8.31
N ASN A 123 -11.25 -1.21 -9.48
CA ASN A 123 -10.06 -1.16 -10.33
C ASN A 123 -8.90 -0.38 -9.69
N ILE A 124 -9.20 0.71 -8.97
CA ILE A 124 -8.18 1.46 -8.22
C ILE A 124 -7.60 0.57 -7.11
N VAL A 125 -8.45 -0.21 -6.42
CA VAL A 125 -7.97 -1.24 -5.51
C VAL A 125 -7.06 -2.20 -6.30
N PHE A 126 -7.44 -2.82 -7.41
CA PHE A 126 -6.52 -3.75 -8.08
C PHE A 126 -5.17 -3.12 -8.47
N THR A 127 -5.18 -1.86 -8.88
CA THR A 127 -3.98 -1.07 -9.22
C THR A 127 -3.07 -0.83 -8.01
N HIS A 128 -3.59 -0.91 -6.78
CA HIS A 128 -2.78 -0.78 -5.55
C HIS A 128 -1.67 -1.83 -5.48
N THR A 129 -1.95 -3.08 -5.86
CA THR A 129 -0.97 -4.18 -5.76
C THR A 129 0.24 -3.91 -6.65
N VAL A 130 -0.05 -3.36 -7.84
CA VAL A 130 0.94 -2.93 -8.82
C VAL A 130 1.69 -1.71 -8.30
N ALA A 131 1.00 -0.69 -7.78
CA ALA A 131 1.62 0.50 -7.22
C ALA A 131 2.51 0.19 -6.00
N HIS A 132 2.08 -0.71 -5.12
CA HIS A 132 2.87 -1.21 -4.00
C HIS A 132 4.12 -1.94 -4.50
N SER A 133 3.97 -2.85 -5.46
CA SER A 133 5.10 -3.56 -6.07
C SER A 133 6.11 -2.59 -6.71
N ILE A 134 5.64 -1.60 -7.48
CA ILE A 134 6.48 -0.56 -8.09
C ILE A 134 7.16 0.29 -7.02
N THR A 135 6.45 0.64 -5.94
CA THR A 135 7.01 1.41 -4.83
C THR A 135 8.14 0.63 -4.16
N VAL A 136 7.92 -0.64 -3.84
CA VAL A 136 8.96 -1.53 -3.28
C VAL A 136 10.16 -1.64 -4.20
N LEU A 137 9.94 -1.78 -5.52
CA LEU A 137 11.00 -1.84 -6.53
C LEU A 137 11.76 -0.51 -6.64
N ALA A 138 11.06 0.62 -6.74
CA ALA A 138 11.65 1.95 -6.89
C ALA A 138 12.51 2.37 -5.68
N PHE A 139 12.10 1.97 -4.49
CA PHE A 139 12.84 2.20 -3.24
C PHE A 139 13.85 1.09 -2.90
N SER A 140 13.91 0.00 -3.67
CA SER A 140 14.93 -1.04 -3.48
C SER A 140 16.30 -0.53 -3.95
N PRO A 141 17.32 -0.47 -3.06
CA PRO A 141 18.66 -0.01 -3.42
C PRO A 141 19.30 -0.91 -4.49
N THR A 142 18.95 -2.19 -4.51
CA THR A 142 19.41 -3.16 -5.53
C THR A 142 18.87 -2.80 -6.91
N TYR A 143 17.58 -2.49 -7.01
CA TYR A 143 16.93 -2.16 -8.27
C TYR A 143 17.43 -0.83 -8.86
N ARG A 144 17.63 0.19 -8.00
CA ARG A 144 18.26 1.45 -8.40
C ARG A 144 19.65 1.24 -9.00
N ARG A 145 20.46 0.35 -8.43
CA ARG A 145 21.79 0.02 -8.96
C ARG A 145 21.70 -0.70 -10.29
N THR A 146 20.74 -1.61 -10.46
CA THR A 146 20.52 -2.30 -11.74
C THR A 146 20.10 -1.35 -12.85
N ILE A 147 19.10 -0.48 -12.62
CA ILE A 147 18.69 0.53 -13.61
C ILE A 147 19.82 1.48 -13.93
N GLN A 148 20.56 1.97 -12.93
CA GLN A 148 21.71 2.84 -13.18
C GLN A 148 22.81 2.17 -14.01
N ARG A 149 23.03 0.86 -13.85
CA ARG A 149 23.97 0.12 -14.70
C ARG A 149 23.47 0.01 -16.14
N VAL A 150 22.19 -0.33 -16.33
CA VAL A 150 21.58 -0.45 -17.66
C VAL A 150 21.55 0.90 -18.39
N LEU A 151 21.19 1.99 -17.70
CA LEU A 151 21.18 3.33 -18.29
C LEU A 151 22.57 3.90 -18.54
N ARG A 152 23.58 3.57 -17.72
CA ARG A 152 24.96 4.03 -17.92
C ARG A 152 25.74 3.18 -18.92
N PHE A 153 25.27 1.97 -19.23
CA PHE A 153 25.88 1.10 -20.23
C PHE A 153 24.80 0.46 -21.12
N PRO A 154 24.28 1.19 -22.13
CA PRO A 154 23.36 0.61 -23.11
C PRO A 154 24.04 -0.41 -24.06
N GLY A 155 25.36 -0.64 -23.95
CA GLY A 155 26.14 -1.27 -25.01
C GLY A 155 27.22 -2.29 -24.60
N SER A 156 27.23 -2.82 -23.38
CA SER A 156 28.16 -3.92 -23.05
C SER A 156 27.42 -5.20 -22.64
N SER A 157 27.09 -6.00 -23.65
CA SER A 157 26.83 -7.43 -23.51
C SER A 157 28.05 -8.12 -22.91
N THR A 158 28.10 -8.21 -21.57
CA THR A 158 29.06 -9.09 -20.89
C THR A 158 28.44 -9.67 -19.63
N THR A 159 27.96 -10.90 -19.79
CA THR A 159 27.90 -12.04 -18.88
C THR A 159 27.91 -11.77 -17.36
N PRO A 160 26.92 -12.29 -16.59
CA PRO A 160 26.91 -12.14 -15.14
C PRO A 160 27.92 -13.09 -14.51
N ARG A 161 29.06 -12.58 -14.03
CA ARG A 161 29.87 -13.29 -13.03
C ARG A 161 29.30 -12.98 -11.65
N GLN A 162 28.38 -13.83 -11.21
CA GLN A 162 28.06 -14.00 -9.79
C GLN A 162 29.35 -14.41 -9.05
N SER A 163 29.86 -13.54 -8.21
CA SER A 163 30.68 -13.93 -7.07
C SER A 163 30.13 -13.21 -5.87
N ILE A 164 29.26 -13.91 -5.15
CA ILE A 164 28.83 -13.57 -3.79
C ILE A 164 30.05 -13.82 -2.89
N PRO A 165 30.63 -12.82 -2.20
CA PRO A 165 31.48 -13.09 -1.06
C PRO A 165 30.58 -13.12 0.18
N PHE A 166 29.94 -14.27 0.40
CA PHE A 166 29.50 -14.66 1.74
C PHE A 166 30.63 -15.53 2.28
N LEU A 167 31.01 -15.27 3.53
CA LEU A 167 32.02 -16.01 4.32
C LEU A 167 33.48 -15.72 3.96
N HIS A 168 34.02 -14.64 4.53
CA HIS A 168 35.21 -14.81 5.37
C HIS A 168 35.45 -13.57 6.23
N SER A 169 35.93 -13.81 7.45
CA SER A 169 36.62 -12.86 8.34
C SER A 169 35.74 -11.92 9.19
N ILE A 170 35.88 -11.79 10.51
CA ILE A 170 36.92 -12.25 11.45
C ILE A 170 36.33 -12.08 12.86
N SER A 171 36.36 -13.15 13.65
CA SER A 171 36.36 -13.10 15.11
C SER A 171 37.70 -12.50 15.58
N LYS A 172 37.69 -11.48 16.43
CA LYS A 172 38.84 -11.17 17.29
C LYS A 172 38.41 -11.22 18.75
N PRO A 173 39.16 -11.92 19.63
CA PRO A 173 38.96 -11.87 21.07
C PRO A 173 39.42 -10.50 21.60
N PHE A 174 38.70 -10.05 22.62
CA PHE A 174 38.90 -8.80 23.31
C PHE A 174 39.82 -9.07 24.51
N ASP A 175 41.09 -8.69 24.40
CA ASP A 175 42.03 -8.60 25.52
C ASP A 175 42.33 -7.13 25.80
N ARG A 176 41.72 -6.60 26.87
CA ARG A 176 42.32 -5.74 27.91
C ARG A 176 41.26 -5.27 28.89
#